data_AF-A0A7C2W8E3-F1
#
_entry.id   AF-A0A7C2W8E3-F1
#
_cell.length_a   1.000
_cell.length_b   1.000
_cell.length_c   1.000
_cell.angle_alpha   90.00
_cell.angle_beta   90.00
_cell.angle_gamma   90.00
#
_symmetry.space_group_name_H-M   'P 1'
#
loop_
_entity.id
_entity.type
_entity.pdbx_description
1 polymer ?
#
loop_
_entity_poly.entity_id
_entity_poly.type
_entity_poly.pdbx_seq_one_letter_code
_entity_poly.pdbx_strand_id
1 'polypeptide(L)'
;MNELDLTLQKLGKGQISKLKSGKTIFKLSSYEGNPIVKPQDLGLTWRKNGGKKIGAVFNPGAILHNDKVILTPRCHMNYERVKIYDKKLGIERTAFENYISEIWILSSDDGLKFDRLGPVIKGDGSQHKDFIYGIEDVRIVNYKDEYLLVGCGKIKPPFKGENADRIAIYTTKDFKEITYHGIVGCFDSRNAVPLFLNEDEIYMLLRFYPHIYIARLEAGIEQILKPKEHEKEWMKIYEN
;
A
#
# COMPACT_ATOMS: atom_id res chain seq x y z
N MET A 1 11.72 -27.95 8.56
CA MET A 1 10.43 -27.29 8.77
C MET A 1 10.73 -26.00 9.51
N ASN A 2 10.58 -24.86 8.85
CA ASN A 2 10.92 -23.55 9.43
C ASN A 2 9.79 -23.09 10.37
N GLU A 3 9.98 -22.00 11.12
CA GLU A 3 8.98 -21.51 12.08
C GLU A 3 7.65 -21.15 11.41
N LEU A 4 7.72 -20.60 10.19
CA LEU A 4 6.56 -20.28 9.37
C LEU A 4 5.70 -21.53 9.08
N ASP A 5 6.32 -22.67 8.70
CA ASP A 5 5.61 -23.93 8.47
C ASP A 5 4.81 -24.38 9.70
N LEU A 6 5.39 -24.21 10.91
CA LEU A 6 4.73 -24.56 12.16
C LEU A 6 3.54 -23.63 12.46
N THR A 7 3.64 -22.36 12.10
CA THR A 7 2.51 -21.41 12.17
C THR A 7 1.41 -21.80 11.19
N LEU A 8 1.75 -22.15 9.94
CA LEU A 8 0.78 -22.49 8.90
C LEU A 8 -0.09 -23.69 9.30
N GLN A 9 0.47 -24.65 10.04
CA GLN A 9 -0.29 -25.80 10.57
C GLN A 9 -1.36 -25.41 11.60
N LYS A 10 -1.20 -24.26 12.26
CA LYS A 10 -2.17 -23.72 13.24
C LYS A 10 -3.24 -22.87 12.59
N LEU A 11 -3.07 -22.48 11.32
CA LEU A 11 -4.11 -21.76 10.59
C LEU A 11 -5.27 -22.71 10.28
N GLY A 12 -6.49 -22.21 10.47
CA GLY A 12 -7.68 -22.98 10.14
C GLY A 12 -7.73 -23.31 8.65
N LYS A 13 -8.26 -24.49 8.31
CA LYS A 13 -8.33 -24.99 6.92
C LYS A 13 -9.38 -24.28 6.05
N GLY A 14 -10.00 -23.21 6.55
CA GLY A 14 -11.20 -22.63 5.96
C GLY A 14 -12.40 -23.56 6.03
N GLN A 15 -13.52 -23.12 5.47
CA GLN A 15 -14.75 -23.91 5.37
C GLN A 15 -15.51 -23.58 4.10
N ILE A 16 -16.16 -24.58 3.52
CA ILE A 16 -17.13 -24.38 2.44
C ILE A 16 -18.45 -23.90 3.06
N SER A 17 -19.01 -22.81 2.54
CA SER A 17 -20.27 -22.22 3.01
C SER A 17 -21.23 -21.97 1.86
N LYS A 18 -22.53 -22.21 2.07
CA LYS A 18 -23.58 -21.89 1.10
C LYS A 18 -24.15 -20.51 1.41
N LEU A 19 -24.17 -19.62 0.44
CA LEU A 19 -24.78 -18.30 0.54
C LEU A 19 -26.31 -18.42 0.47
N LYS A 20 -27.02 -17.38 0.92
CA LYS A 20 -28.48 -17.26 0.77
C LYS A 20 -28.94 -17.37 -0.70
N SER A 21 -28.07 -17.01 -1.64
CA SER A 21 -28.29 -17.16 -3.09
C SER A 21 -28.15 -18.58 -3.62
N GLY A 22 -27.83 -19.56 -2.76
CA GLY A 22 -27.56 -20.94 -3.14
C GLY A 22 -26.14 -21.20 -3.66
N LYS A 23 -25.34 -20.14 -3.90
CA LYS A 23 -23.95 -20.25 -4.33
C LYS A 23 -23.06 -20.80 -3.21
N THR A 24 -22.13 -21.66 -3.59
CA THR A 24 -21.10 -22.18 -2.70
C THR A 24 -19.88 -21.27 -2.73
N ILE A 25 -19.33 -20.95 -1.56
CA ILE A 25 -18.08 -20.21 -1.42
C ILE A 25 -17.12 -20.97 -0.50
N PHE A 26 -15.82 -20.75 -0.70
CA PHE A 26 -14.81 -21.12 0.28
C PHE A 26 -14.51 -19.91 1.17
N LYS A 27 -14.68 -20.07 2.48
CA LYS A 27 -14.43 -19.05 3.49
C LYS A 27 -13.11 -19.38 4.19
N LEU A 28 -12.13 -18.48 4.06
CA LEU A 28 -10.86 -18.59 4.81
C LEU A 28 -11.11 -18.48 6.31
N SER A 29 -10.35 -19.23 7.11
CA SER A 29 -10.33 -19.09 8.56
C SER A 29 -9.48 -17.90 8.95
N SER A 30 -9.96 -17.11 9.91
CA SER A 30 -9.15 -16.09 10.57
C SER A 30 -8.23 -16.75 11.59
N TYR A 31 -7.00 -16.26 11.71
CA TYR A 31 -6.15 -16.61 12.85
C TYR A 31 -6.79 -16.07 14.14
N GLU A 32 -6.92 -16.93 15.17
CA GLU A 32 -7.57 -16.57 16.44
C GLU A 32 -6.81 -15.48 17.19
N GLY A 33 -5.49 -15.42 17.05
CA GLY A 33 -4.64 -14.41 17.68
C GLY A 33 -4.65 -13.04 17.00
N ASN A 34 -5.50 -12.82 16.01
CA ASN A 34 -5.63 -11.51 15.37
C ASN A 34 -6.07 -10.42 16.37
N PRO A 35 -5.59 -9.17 16.23
CA PRO A 35 -4.66 -8.69 15.19
C PRO A 35 -3.18 -9.01 15.51
N ILE A 36 -2.44 -9.41 14.47
CA ILE A 36 -1.00 -9.77 14.55
C ILE A 36 -0.04 -8.56 14.59
N VAL A 37 -0.49 -7.37 14.16
CA VAL A 37 0.28 -6.12 14.29
C VAL A 37 -0.66 -5.03 14.82
N LYS A 38 -0.27 -4.40 15.93
CA LYS A 38 -1.03 -3.27 16.54
C LYS A 38 -0.21 -1.99 16.50
N PRO A 39 -0.85 -0.80 16.49
CA PRO A 39 -0.13 0.46 16.52
C PRO A 39 0.82 0.58 17.73
N GLN A 40 0.44 0.02 18.88
CA GLN A 40 1.22 0.06 20.12
C GLN A 40 2.53 -0.73 20.00
N ASP A 41 2.51 -1.87 19.30
CA ASP A 41 3.69 -2.72 19.09
C ASP A 41 4.76 -1.97 18.28
N LEU A 42 4.31 -1.05 17.43
CA LEU A 42 5.14 -0.19 16.58
C LEU A 42 5.46 1.17 17.20
N GLY A 43 5.01 1.44 18.43
CA GLY A 43 5.19 2.76 19.06
C GLY A 43 4.37 3.88 18.44
N LEU A 44 3.36 3.58 17.61
CA LEU A 44 2.45 4.56 16.98
C LEU A 44 1.42 5.07 18.01
N THR A 45 1.92 5.74 19.05
CA THR A 45 1.11 6.35 20.11
C THR A 45 1.68 7.72 20.48
N TRP A 46 0.83 8.66 20.87
CA TRP A 46 1.26 9.99 21.29
C TRP A 46 0.40 10.52 22.43
N ARG A 47 0.83 11.60 23.09
CA ARG A 47 0.05 12.29 24.13
C ARG A 47 -0.58 13.56 23.55
N LYS A 48 -1.86 13.80 23.84
CA LYS A 48 -2.57 15.05 23.53
C LYS A 48 -3.52 15.38 24.69
N ASN A 49 -3.42 16.59 25.23
CA ASN A 49 -4.25 17.08 26.35
C ASN A 49 -4.28 16.12 27.56
N GLY A 50 -3.11 15.59 27.95
CA GLY A 50 -2.99 14.63 29.04
C GLY A 50 -3.44 13.20 28.72
N GLY A 51 -4.11 12.96 27.58
CA GLY A 51 -4.57 11.63 27.15
C GLY A 51 -3.60 10.95 26.19
N LYS A 52 -3.48 9.62 26.30
CA LYS A 52 -2.80 8.78 25.29
C LYS A 52 -3.71 8.59 24.07
N LYS A 53 -3.15 8.82 22.89
CA LYS A 53 -3.76 8.58 21.57
C LYS A 53 -3.04 7.42 20.90
N ILE A 54 -3.80 6.69 20.08
CA ILE A 54 -3.33 5.50 19.35
C ILE A 54 -3.44 5.81 17.87
N GLY A 55 -2.39 5.51 17.12
CA GLY A 55 -2.32 5.66 15.67
C GLY A 55 -3.01 4.52 14.95
N ALA A 56 -2.59 4.28 13.70
CA ALA A 56 -3.13 3.22 12.87
C ALA A 56 -2.01 2.50 12.10
N VAL A 57 -2.18 1.19 11.93
CA VAL A 57 -1.34 0.33 11.09
C VAL A 57 -2.27 -0.62 10.32
N PHE A 58 -2.25 -0.58 8.99
CA PHE A 58 -3.17 -1.35 8.15
C PHE A 58 -2.69 -1.41 6.68
N ASN A 59 -3.44 -2.12 5.83
CA ASN A 59 -3.21 -2.23 4.38
C ASN A 59 -1.75 -2.54 3.95
N PRO A 60 -1.09 -3.55 4.53
CA PRO A 60 0.25 -3.92 4.08
C PRO A 60 0.21 -4.53 2.67
N GLY A 61 1.20 -4.20 1.86
CA GLY A 61 1.72 -5.13 0.87
C GLY A 61 2.44 -6.27 1.58
N ALA A 62 2.49 -7.46 0.98
CA ALA A 62 3.09 -8.64 1.60
C ALA A 62 3.86 -9.47 0.57
N ILE A 63 5.01 -10.01 0.97
CA ILE A 63 5.78 -10.96 0.16
C ILE A 63 6.63 -11.88 1.04
N LEU A 64 7.13 -12.97 0.47
CA LEU A 64 8.20 -13.77 1.07
C LEU A 64 9.56 -13.33 0.55
N HIS A 65 10.53 -13.16 1.45
CA HIS A 65 11.91 -12.83 1.15
C HIS A 65 12.83 -13.57 2.10
N ASN A 66 13.74 -14.41 1.57
CA ASN A 66 14.64 -15.25 2.37
C ASN A 66 13.91 -16.01 3.49
N ASP A 67 12.82 -16.69 3.13
CA ASP A 67 11.93 -17.44 4.04
C ASP A 67 11.23 -16.63 5.14
N LYS A 68 11.33 -15.29 5.11
CA LYS A 68 10.62 -14.39 6.02
C LYS A 68 9.41 -13.76 5.35
N VAL A 69 8.37 -13.51 6.14
CA VAL A 69 7.22 -12.69 5.71
C VAL A 69 7.60 -11.22 5.84
N ILE A 70 7.56 -10.48 4.74
CA ILE A 70 7.74 -9.04 4.71
C ILE A 70 6.39 -8.35 4.58
N LEU A 71 6.15 -7.33 5.40
CA LEU A 71 4.97 -6.46 5.29
C LEU A 71 5.37 -5.00 5.10
N THR A 72 4.63 -4.29 4.25
CA THR A 72 4.76 -2.83 4.05
C THR A 72 3.50 -2.08 4.50
N PRO A 73 3.11 -2.13 5.80
CA PRO A 73 1.88 -1.50 6.26
C PRO A 73 1.93 0.02 6.16
N ARG A 74 0.74 0.56 5.88
CA ARG A 74 0.43 1.98 6.04
C ARG A 74 0.32 2.32 7.52
N CYS A 75 1.15 3.25 7.96
CA CYS A 75 1.25 3.69 9.35
C CYS A 75 0.88 5.18 9.48
N HIS A 76 0.22 5.51 10.59
CA HIS A 76 -0.24 6.87 10.90
C HIS A 76 -0.11 7.19 12.38
N MET A 77 0.23 8.44 12.68
CA MET A 77 0.14 9.03 14.01
C MET A 77 -0.11 10.54 13.93
N ASN A 78 -0.36 11.18 15.08
CA ASN A 78 -0.51 12.64 15.21
C ASN A 78 -1.67 13.29 14.43
N TYR A 79 -2.61 12.52 13.91
CA TYR A 79 -3.79 13.05 13.23
C TYR A 79 -4.90 13.47 14.21
N GLU A 80 -5.79 14.33 13.75
CA GLU A 80 -6.96 14.78 14.50
C GLU A 80 -8.24 14.51 13.72
N ARG A 81 -9.21 13.87 14.37
CA ARG A 81 -10.53 13.65 13.78
C ARG A 81 -11.32 14.95 13.79
N VAL A 82 -11.81 15.35 12.62
CA VAL A 82 -12.67 16.53 12.44
C VAL A 82 -13.96 16.15 11.70
N LYS A 83 -14.95 17.03 11.76
CA LYS A 83 -16.14 16.96 10.90
C LYS A 83 -16.00 17.98 9.77
N ILE A 84 -16.34 17.57 8.56
CA ILE A 84 -16.40 18.44 7.39
C ILE A 84 -17.76 18.28 6.70
N TYR A 85 -18.27 19.34 6.10
CA TYR A 85 -19.48 19.30 5.30
C TYR A 85 -19.13 19.05 3.83
N ASP A 86 -19.61 17.93 3.28
CA ASP A 86 -19.42 17.57 1.88
C ASP A 86 -20.55 18.21 1.06
N LYS A 87 -20.26 19.36 0.43
CA LYS A 87 -21.25 20.11 -0.36
C LYS A 87 -21.83 19.29 -1.52
N LYS A 88 -21.05 18.37 -2.09
CA LYS A 88 -21.48 17.55 -3.24
C LYS A 88 -22.50 16.49 -2.82
N LEU A 89 -22.33 15.94 -1.62
CA LEU A 89 -23.23 14.92 -1.07
C LEU A 89 -24.31 15.49 -0.14
N GLY A 90 -24.19 16.74 0.30
CA GLY A 90 -25.14 17.38 1.21
C GLY A 90 -25.11 16.82 2.64
N ILE A 91 -24.00 16.22 3.06
CA ILE A 91 -23.89 15.52 4.36
C ILE A 91 -22.65 15.93 5.15
N GLU A 92 -22.71 15.83 6.48
CA GLU A 92 -21.51 15.85 7.32
C GLU A 92 -20.74 14.53 7.20
N ARG A 93 -19.42 14.63 7.07
CA ARG A 93 -18.51 13.48 7.03
C ARG A 93 -17.39 13.64 8.05
N THR A 94 -16.89 12.51 8.53
CA THR A 94 -15.65 12.48 9.30
C THR A 94 -14.45 12.64 8.37
N ALA A 95 -13.51 13.50 8.74
CA ALA A 95 -12.22 13.67 8.09
C ALA A 95 -11.10 13.73 9.14
N PHE A 96 -9.86 13.88 8.67
CA PHE A 96 -8.70 13.97 9.53
C PHE A 96 -7.78 15.12 9.12
N GLU A 97 -7.31 15.88 10.12
CA GLU A 97 -6.23 16.85 9.99
C GLU A 97 -4.89 16.20 10.32
N ASN A 98 -3.79 16.75 9.78
CA ASN A 98 -2.43 16.24 9.96
C ASN A 98 -2.31 14.74 9.63
N TYR A 99 -3.10 14.29 8.66
CA TYR A 99 -3.19 12.90 8.25
C TYR A 99 -2.16 12.60 7.16
N ILE A 100 -0.91 12.40 7.57
CA ILE A 100 0.21 12.07 6.69
C ILE A 100 0.60 10.62 6.98
N SER A 101 0.35 9.70 6.03
CA SER A 101 0.82 8.32 6.18
C SER A 101 2.27 8.14 5.77
N GLU A 102 2.86 7.14 6.39
CA GLU A 102 4.15 6.55 6.04
C GLU A 102 3.97 5.06 5.75
N ILE A 103 4.96 4.45 5.09
CA ILE A 103 5.05 3.01 4.92
C ILE A 103 6.22 2.50 5.75
N TRP A 104 5.90 1.55 6.62
CA TRP A 104 6.85 0.90 7.50
C TRP A 104 7.21 -0.46 6.90
N ILE A 105 8.46 -0.89 7.01
CA ILE A 105 8.91 -2.21 6.52
C ILE A 105 9.09 -3.13 7.71
N LEU A 106 8.30 -4.20 7.76
CA LEU A 106 8.32 -5.18 8.83
C LEU A 106 8.72 -6.56 8.31
N SER A 107 9.38 -7.35 9.15
CA SER A 107 9.73 -8.75 8.85
C SER A 107 9.29 -9.68 9.97
N SER A 108 8.99 -10.92 9.60
CA SER A 108 8.63 -11.99 10.54
C SER A 108 9.17 -13.34 10.08
N ASP A 109 9.76 -14.09 10.99
CA ASP A 109 10.18 -15.48 10.78
C ASP A 109 9.01 -16.47 10.93
N ASP A 110 8.01 -16.14 11.74
CA ASP A 110 6.87 -17.02 12.08
C ASP A 110 5.55 -16.58 11.43
N GLY A 111 5.53 -15.44 10.74
CA GLY A 111 4.34 -14.83 10.14
C GLY A 111 3.35 -14.19 11.13
N LEU A 112 3.68 -14.15 12.43
CA LEU A 112 2.80 -13.66 13.51
C LEU A 112 3.40 -12.50 14.28
N LYS A 113 4.71 -12.52 14.53
CA LYS A 113 5.44 -11.46 15.25
C LYS A 113 6.28 -10.68 14.27
N PHE A 114 6.09 -9.37 14.23
CA PHE A 114 6.71 -8.51 13.24
C PHE A 114 7.62 -7.48 13.88
N ASP A 115 8.86 -7.44 13.42
CA ASP A 115 9.87 -6.46 13.80
C ASP A 115 10.15 -5.49 12.66
N ARG A 116 10.68 -4.32 12.99
CA ARG A 116 11.15 -3.32 12.01
C ARG A 116 12.37 -3.85 11.27
N LEU A 117 12.31 -3.92 9.95
CA LEU A 117 13.42 -4.38 9.11
C LEU A 117 14.21 -3.23 8.47
N GLY A 118 13.47 -2.26 7.91
CA GLY A 118 14.04 -1.28 6.98
C GLY A 118 13.73 0.18 7.32
N PRO A 119 14.08 1.11 6.42
CA PRO A 119 13.74 2.52 6.55
C PRO A 119 12.22 2.73 6.52
N VAL A 120 11.79 3.93 6.92
CA VAL A 120 10.42 4.39 6.70
C VAL A 120 10.37 5.06 5.32
N ILE A 121 9.41 4.69 4.48
CA ILE A 121 9.08 5.45 3.27
C ILE A 121 8.11 6.56 3.69
N LYS A 122 8.54 7.80 3.51
CA LYS A 122 7.83 8.99 3.96
C LYS A 122 7.24 9.74 2.79
N GLY A 123 6.03 10.25 2.99
CA GLY A 123 5.35 11.15 2.05
C GLY A 123 5.16 12.55 2.62
N ASP A 124 6.07 13.04 3.46
CA ASP A 124 6.00 14.33 4.15
C ASP A 124 6.87 15.42 3.50
N GLY A 125 7.51 15.11 2.36
CA GLY A 125 8.42 16.01 1.67
C GLY A 125 9.88 15.94 2.14
N SER A 126 10.23 15.08 3.10
CA SER A 126 11.60 14.95 3.60
C SER A 126 12.52 14.11 2.71
N GLN A 127 11.96 13.15 1.96
CA GLN A 127 12.72 12.25 1.07
C GLN A 127 12.68 12.68 -0.41
N HIS A 128 11.60 13.31 -0.86
CA HIS A 128 11.42 13.87 -2.20
C HIS A 128 10.34 14.98 -2.14
N LYS A 129 10.06 15.67 -3.26
CA LYS A 129 9.05 16.75 -3.30
C LYS A 129 7.80 16.45 -4.14
N ASP A 130 7.78 15.31 -4.85
CA ASP A 130 6.69 14.96 -5.76
C ASP A 130 5.32 14.81 -5.07
N PHE A 131 5.30 14.43 -3.79
CA PHE A 131 4.12 14.40 -2.94
C PHE A 131 4.49 14.63 -1.47
N ILE A 132 3.60 15.26 -0.71
CA ILE A 132 3.89 15.75 0.66
C ILE A 132 2.75 15.51 1.66
N TYR A 133 1.68 14.82 1.25
CA TYR A 133 0.53 14.53 2.10
C TYR A 133 0.36 13.04 2.43
N GLY A 134 1.46 12.28 2.32
CA GLY A 134 1.54 10.87 2.66
C GLY A 134 1.74 9.95 1.47
N ILE A 135 2.16 8.73 1.79
CA ILE A 135 2.22 7.55 0.91
C ILE A 135 1.24 6.51 1.46
N GLU A 136 0.46 5.86 0.60
CA GLU A 136 -0.57 4.91 1.00
C GLU A 136 -0.42 3.58 0.27
N ASP A 137 -0.83 2.50 0.94
CA ASP A 137 -1.20 1.23 0.34
C ASP A 137 -0.17 0.68 -0.67
N VAL A 138 1.11 0.60 -0.27
CA VAL A 138 2.18 0.04 -1.11
C VAL A 138 1.94 -1.46 -1.36
N ARG A 139 2.13 -1.87 -2.62
CA ARG A 139 2.12 -3.25 -3.12
C ARG A 139 3.54 -3.66 -3.44
N ILE A 140 3.86 -4.94 -3.24
CA ILE A 140 5.18 -5.51 -3.49
C ILE A 140 5.03 -6.49 -4.66
N VAL A 141 5.88 -6.36 -5.68
CA VAL A 141 5.90 -7.24 -6.85
C VAL A 141 7.33 -7.70 -7.10
N ASN A 142 7.52 -8.98 -7.40
CA ASN A 142 8.82 -9.50 -7.82
C ASN A 142 9.22 -8.87 -9.17
N TYR A 143 10.48 -8.44 -9.28
CA TYR A 143 11.05 -7.93 -10.51
C TYR A 143 12.52 -8.34 -10.61
N LYS A 144 12.81 -9.33 -11.46
CA LYS A 144 14.14 -9.96 -11.54
C LYS A 144 14.61 -10.42 -10.15
N ASP A 145 15.84 -10.08 -9.76
CA ASP A 145 16.42 -10.32 -8.43
C ASP A 145 16.11 -9.21 -7.42
N GLU A 146 15.13 -8.35 -7.72
CA GLU A 146 14.69 -7.24 -6.89
C GLU A 146 13.16 -7.25 -6.69
N TYR A 147 12.67 -6.25 -5.97
CA TYR A 147 11.26 -6.01 -5.72
C TYR A 147 10.89 -4.60 -6.17
N LEU A 148 9.76 -4.49 -6.86
CA LEU A 148 9.07 -3.22 -7.07
C LEU A 148 8.10 -2.95 -5.94
N LEU A 149 8.14 -1.74 -5.42
CA LEU A 149 7.18 -1.22 -4.45
C LEU A 149 6.35 -0.12 -5.12
N VAL A 150 5.04 -0.35 -5.25
CA VAL A 150 4.13 0.58 -5.93
C VAL A 150 3.05 1.03 -4.97
N GLY A 151 2.99 2.33 -4.69
CA GLY A 151 2.03 2.91 -3.74
C GLY A 151 1.29 4.12 -4.30
N CYS A 152 0.45 4.72 -3.47
CA CYS A 152 -0.28 5.94 -3.77
C CYS A 152 0.32 7.13 -3.02
N GLY A 153 1.06 7.98 -3.72
CA GLY A 153 1.55 9.26 -3.22
C GLY A 153 0.46 10.34 -3.26
N LYS A 154 0.35 11.14 -2.20
CA LYS A 154 -0.71 12.15 -2.02
C LYS A 154 -0.20 13.57 -2.29
N ILE A 155 -0.65 14.18 -3.38
CA ILE A 155 -0.26 15.57 -3.76
C ILE A 155 -1.16 16.65 -3.16
N LYS A 156 -2.30 16.26 -2.57
CA LYS A 156 -3.19 17.14 -1.79
C LYS A 156 -3.64 16.43 -0.51
N PRO A 157 -4.09 17.17 0.52
CA PRO A 157 -4.54 16.57 1.77
C PRO A 157 -5.65 15.52 1.55
N PRO A 158 -5.56 14.37 2.24
CA PRO A 158 -6.65 13.40 2.29
C PRO A 158 -7.97 14.04 2.74
N PHE A 159 -9.10 13.53 2.25
CA PHE A 159 -10.46 14.02 2.54
C PHE A 159 -10.81 15.43 2.03
N LYS A 160 -9.85 16.20 1.52
CA LYS A 160 -10.06 17.61 1.10
C LYS A 160 -9.69 17.90 -0.36
N GLY A 161 -8.85 17.08 -0.98
CA GLY A 161 -8.42 17.24 -2.36
C GLY A 161 -9.02 16.21 -3.31
N GLU A 162 -9.46 16.67 -4.48
CA GLU A 162 -9.74 15.83 -5.66
C GLU A 162 -8.51 15.81 -6.58
N ASN A 163 -8.39 14.75 -7.42
CA ASN A 163 -7.25 14.51 -8.30
C ASN A 163 -5.92 14.68 -7.54
N ALA A 164 -5.73 13.80 -6.56
CA ALA A 164 -4.73 13.93 -5.50
C ALA A 164 -3.88 12.67 -5.29
N ASP A 165 -4.20 11.58 -6.01
CA ASP A 165 -3.56 10.27 -5.92
C ASP A 165 -2.59 10.12 -7.11
N ARG A 166 -1.33 9.76 -6.83
CA ARG A 166 -0.31 9.50 -7.84
C ARG A 166 0.34 8.16 -7.58
N ILE A 167 0.71 7.45 -8.65
CA ILE A 167 1.39 6.16 -8.51
C ILE A 167 2.85 6.46 -8.18
N ALA A 168 3.31 6.07 -6.99
CA ALA A 168 4.70 6.24 -6.57
C ALA A 168 5.47 4.93 -6.70
N ILE A 169 6.68 4.99 -7.25
CA ILE A 169 7.49 3.83 -7.61
C ILE A 169 8.78 3.80 -6.80
N TYR A 170 9.09 2.65 -6.22
CA TYR A 170 10.37 2.37 -5.57
C TYR A 170 10.86 0.97 -5.96
N THR A 171 12.16 0.71 -5.78
CA THR A 171 12.73 -0.64 -5.81
C THR A 171 13.53 -0.95 -4.56
N THR A 172 13.73 -2.23 -4.32
CA THR A 172 14.64 -2.74 -3.28
C THR A 172 15.09 -4.16 -3.59
N LYS A 173 16.28 -4.55 -3.14
CA LYS A 173 16.77 -5.94 -3.20
C LYS A 173 16.52 -6.70 -1.91
N ASP A 174 16.50 -5.99 -0.79
CA ASP A 174 16.63 -6.59 0.55
C ASP A 174 15.72 -5.95 1.60
N PHE A 175 14.89 -4.98 1.19
CA PHE A 175 14.02 -4.16 2.03
C PHE A 175 14.74 -3.32 3.10
N LYS A 176 16.07 -3.21 3.04
CA LYS A 176 16.89 -2.34 3.89
C LYS A 176 17.31 -1.09 3.13
N GLU A 177 17.58 -1.22 1.84
CA GLU A 177 17.85 -0.10 0.94
C GLU A 177 16.68 0.09 -0.04
N ILE A 178 16.08 1.28 -0.04
CA ILE A 178 14.93 1.62 -0.88
C ILE A 178 15.32 2.74 -1.84
N THR A 179 15.18 2.48 -3.13
CA THR A 179 15.43 3.47 -4.19
C THR A 179 14.12 4.04 -4.70
N TYR A 180 13.97 5.36 -4.69
CA TYR A 180 12.80 6.05 -5.26
C TYR A 180 13.00 6.36 -6.74
N HIS A 181 11.99 6.09 -7.56
CA HIS A 181 12.01 6.26 -9.02
C HIS A 181 11.11 7.39 -9.53
N GLY A 182 10.36 8.05 -8.65
CA GLY A 182 9.42 9.11 -9.04
C GLY A 182 7.96 8.67 -8.97
N ILE A 183 7.10 9.50 -9.55
CA ILE A 183 5.66 9.23 -9.67
C ILE A 183 5.19 9.23 -11.12
N VAL A 184 4.13 8.48 -11.40
CA VAL A 184 3.27 8.71 -12.58
C VAL A 184 2.40 9.92 -12.26
N GLY A 185 2.79 11.07 -12.82
CA GLY A 185 2.25 12.39 -12.46
C GLY A 185 0.99 12.82 -13.21
N CYS A 186 0.74 12.23 -14.38
CA CYS A 186 -0.15 12.80 -15.40
C CYS A 186 -1.64 12.47 -15.22
N PHE A 187 -2.00 11.52 -14.34
CA PHE A 187 -3.40 11.20 -14.02
C PHE A 187 -3.59 10.80 -12.56
N ASP A 188 -4.85 10.83 -12.11
CA ASP A 188 -5.26 10.35 -10.78
C ASP A 188 -5.38 8.83 -10.80
N SER A 189 -4.63 8.13 -9.95
CA SER A 189 -4.78 6.68 -9.82
C SER A 189 -4.29 6.16 -8.48
N ARG A 190 -4.96 5.10 -8.03
CA ARG A 190 -4.64 4.33 -6.83
C ARG A 190 -4.81 2.84 -7.11
N ASN A 191 -4.34 2.00 -6.18
CA ASN A 191 -4.40 0.53 -6.32
C ASN A 191 -3.71 0.02 -7.59
N ALA A 192 -2.67 0.71 -8.03
CA ALA A 192 -1.93 0.34 -9.22
C ALA A 192 -0.98 -0.84 -8.92
N VAL A 193 -0.95 -1.84 -9.79
CA VAL A 193 -0.16 -3.07 -9.59
C VAL A 193 0.49 -3.49 -10.91
N PRO A 194 1.83 -3.52 -11.00
CA PRO A 194 2.52 -4.13 -12.14
C PRO A 194 2.24 -5.62 -12.22
N LEU A 195 2.05 -6.13 -13.43
CA LEU A 195 1.93 -7.54 -13.74
C LEU A 195 2.97 -7.91 -14.80
N PHE A 196 3.78 -8.92 -14.49
CA PHE A 196 4.80 -9.45 -15.39
C PHE A 196 4.31 -10.80 -15.92
N LEU A 197 4.05 -10.88 -17.21
CA LEU A 197 3.78 -12.15 -17.89
C LEU A 197 5.10 -12.82 -18.32
N ASN A 198 6.04 -12.00 -18.77
CA ASN A 198 7.45 -12.33 -19.01
C ASN A 198 8.26 -11.01 -19.02
N GLU A 199 9.54 -11.05 -19.42
CA GLU A 199 10.42 -9.87 -19.41
C GLU A 199 9.96 -8.75 -20.35
N ASP A 200 9.28 -9.09 -21.46
CA ASP A 200 8.87 -8.16 -22.51
C ASP A 200 7.37 -7.80 -22.44
N GLU A 201 6.57 -8.60 -21.73
CA GLU A 201 5.13 -8.44 -21.58
C GLU A 201 4.77 -7.99 -20.17
N ILE A 202 4.82 -6.68 -20.00
CA ILE A 202 4.54 -6.01 -18.74
C ILE A 202 3.23 -5.23 -18.87
N TYR A 203 2.36 -5.40 -17.88
CA TYR A 203 1.09 -4.73 -17.78
C TYR A 203 0.99 -3.95 -16.47
N MET A 204 0.08 -2.99 -16.43
CA MET A 204 -0.31 -2.30 -15.20
C MET A 204 -1.80 -2.49 -14.98
N LEU A 205 -2.17 -3.05 -13.82
CA LEU A 205 -3.51 -2.89 -13.29
C LEU A 205 -3.66 -1.47 -12.76
N LEU A 206 -4.71 -0.79 -13.17
CA LEU A 206 -5.02 0.59 -12.81
C LEU A 206 -6.46 0.67 -12.32
N ARG A 207 -6.75 1.65 -11.47
CA ARG A 207 -8.12 1.96 -11.06
C ARG A 207 -8.46 3.39 -11.43
N PHE A 208 -9.17 3.55 -12.54
CA PHE A 208 -9.87 4.78 -12.87
C PHE A 208 -11.32 4.63 -12.42
N TYR A 209 -11.70 5.34 -11.36
CA TYR A 209 -13.00 5.12 -10.73
C TYR A 209 -14.15 5.34 -11.74
N PRO A 210 -15.14 4.42 -11.80
CA PRO A 210 -15.36 3.30 -10.87
C PRO A 210 -14.74 1.96 -11.27
N HIS A 211 -14.04 1.88 -12.41
CA HIS A 211 -13.62 0.61 -13.02
C HIS A 211 -12.16 0.25 -12.71
N ILE A 212 -11.81 -1.00 -13.04
CA ILE A 212 -10.45 -1.53 -13.03
C ILE A 212 -10.05 -1.73 -14.48
N TYR A 213 -8.83 -1.31 -14.81
CA TYR A 213 -8.26 -1.37 -16.14
C TYR A 213 -6.98 -2.18 -16.11
N ILE A 214 -6.65 -2.81 -17.23
CA ILE A 214 -5.35 -3.42 -17.48
C ILE A 214 -4.78 -2.80 -18.74
N ALA A 215 -3.56 -2.30 -18.68
CA ALA A 215 -2.89 -1.67 -19.81
C ALA A 215 -1.51 -2.27 -20.02
N ARG A 216 -1.15 -2.54 -21.27
CA ARG A 216 0.21 -2.95 -21.61
C ARG A 216 1.14 -1.74 -21.52
N LEU A 217 2.36 -1.94 -21.04
CA LEU A 217 3.39 -0.92 -21.01
C LEU A 217 4.22 -0.98 -22.30
N GLU A 218 4.03 -0.01 -23.19
CA GLU A 218 4.70 0.04 -24.50
C GLU A 218 6.22 0.16 -24.37
N ALA A 219 6.69 0.91 -23.37
CA ALA A 219 8.11 1.07 -23.08
C ALA A 219 8.64 0.04 -22.04
N GLY A 220 7.87 -1.03 -21.80
CA GLY A 220 8.26 -2.10 -20.88
C GLY A 220 8.52 -1.58 -19.46
N ILE A 221 9.58 -2.10 -18.83
CA ILE A 221 9.90 -1.77 -17.43
C ILE A 221 10.37 -0.32 -17.25
N GLU A 222 11.01 0.27 -18.26
CA GLU A 222 11.50 1.65 -18.17
C GLU A 222 10.35 2.63 -17.96
N GLN A 223 9.16 2.33 -18.49
CA GLN A 223 7.95 3.10 -18.23
C GLN A 223 7.61 3.20 -16.73
N ILE A 224 7.90 2.16 -15.95
CA ILE A 224 7.73 2.13 -14.48
C ILE A 224 8.91 2.81 -13.78
N LEU A 225 10.15 2.47 -14.16
CA LEU A 225 11.37 2.93 -13.47
C LEU A 225 11.73 4.39 -13.77
N LYS A 226 11.22 4.95 -14.88
CA LYS A 226 11.43 6.34 -15.28
C LYS A 226 10.11 6.99 -15.68
N PRO A 227 9.13 7.08 -14.75
CA PRO A 227 7.75 7.42 -15.07
C PRO A 227 7.61 8.82 -15.70
N LYS A 228 8.52 9.74 -15.37
CA LYS A 228 8.55 11.09 -15.94
C LYS A 228 9.07 11.12 -17.39
N GLU A 229 10.06 10.29 -17.72
CA GLU A 229 10.59 10.20 -19.09
C GLU A 229 9.58 9.57 -20.05
N HIS A 230 8.71 8.71 -19.51
CA HIS A 230 7.66 8.00 -20.24
C HIS A 230 6.25 8.57 -20.02
N GLU A 231 6.14 9.88 -19.74
CA GLU A 231 4.85 10.53 -19.49
C GLU A 231 3.89 10.39 -20.69
N LYS A 232 4.42 10.37 -21.92
CA LYS A 232 3.63 10.19 -23.14
C LYS A 232 2.96 8.82 -23.19
N GLU A 233 3.70 7.77 -22.86
CA GLU A 233 3.19 6.40 -22.81
C GLU A 233 2.15 6.25 -21.69
N TRP A 234 2.35 6.91 -20.55
CA TRP A 234 1.35 6.96 -19.48
C TRP A 234 0.08 7.70 -19.91
N MET A 235 0.20 8.83 -20.61
CA MET A 235 -0.97 9.58 -21.10
C MET A 235 -1.77 8.78 -22.11
N LYS A 236 -1.13 8.04 -23.03
CA LYS A 236 -1.83 7.13 -23.94
C LYS A 236 -2.70 6.12 -23.19
N ILE A 237 -2.24 5.59 -22.06
CA ILE A 237 -3.03 4.65 -21.25
C ILE A 237 -4.26 5.33 -20.64
N TYR A 238 -4.16 6.61 -20.28
CA TYR A 238 -5.25 7.36 -19.66
C TYR A 238 -6.30 7.85 -20.66
N GLU A 239 -5.90 8.12 -21.90
CA GLU A 239 -6.76 8.64 -22.96
C GLU A 239 -7.55 7.56 -23.73
N ASN A 240 -7.15 6.29 -23.61
CA ASN A 240 -7.82 5.13 -24.22
C ASN A 240 -8.83 4.47 -23.27
#